data_AF-A0AAV8YMB3-F1
#
_entry.id   AF-A0AAV8YMB3-F1
#
_cell.length_a   1.000
_cell.length_b   1.000
_cell.length_c   1.000
_cell.angle_alpha   90.00
_cell.angle_beta   90.00
_cell.angle_gamma   90.00
#
_symmetry.space_group_name_H-M   'P 1'
#
loop_
_entity.id
_entity.type
_entity.pdbx_description
1 polymer ?
#
loop_
_entity_poly.entity_id
_entity_poly.type
_entity_poly.pdbx_seq_one_letter_code
_entity_poly.pdbx_strand_id
1 'polypeptide(L)'
;MPEDFYKFWDFCKNSKPNNPTQALKDIGLILVGPYDVLAGKFINVNKRDKEYLIHWRYYHDPPEFQTVLKGDDKSGYHIGYFRDSPEELPVFLASNSANKNGVLQQMGANIFAAVNIYLEDLKKSGDPFKKMHIGRIQTSIKKEAERLKIDLSLRTDSMVSREKKIVTRTFNKIGLVVPYNKKTQQGYRELALDNKQLAHLLTKLENTDDEKQKTNYLSQLEPVFTYTSIATDECDFGTGIELGWNIMAHGVSSLDSTALRFLSINYGLLNRETFAKIAEAHLTNRKKGCRLSII
;
A
#
# COMPACT_ATOMS: atom_id res chain seq x y z
N MET A 1 -11.95 -3.25 -10.42
CA MET A 1 -10.99 -2.12 -10.58
C MET A 1 -11.78 -0.87 -10.94
N PRO A 2 -11.32 0.34 -10.62
CA PRO A 2 -12.01 1.58 -11.00
C PRO A 2 -11.91 1.85 -12.51
N GLU A 3 -12.73 2.77 -13.04
CA GLU A 3 -12.81 3.02 -14.49
C GLU A 3 -11.53 3.64 -15.07
N ASP A 4 -10.83 4.47 -14.29
CA ASP A 4 -9.56 5.10 -14.67
C ASP A 4 -8.45 4.07 -14.92
N PHE A 5 -8.47 2.91 -14.25
CA PHE A 5 -7.58 1.78 -14.55
C PHE A 5 -7.72 1.29 -16.00
N TYR A 6 -8.96 1.08 -16.47
CA TYR A 6 -9.19 0.60 -17.83
C TYR A 6 -8.92 1.70 -18.87
N LYS A 7 -9.34 2.94 -18.59
CA LYS A 7 -9.02 4.10 -19.44
C LYS A 7 -7.50 4.30 -19.59
N PHE A 8 -6.75 4.08 -18.52
CA PHE A 8 -5.29 4.20 -18.55
C PHE A 8 -4.63 3.07 -19.33
N TRP A 9 -5.18 1.85 -19.26
CA TRP A 9 -4.75 0.75 -20.13
C TRP A 9 -4.91 1.12 -21.61
N ASP A 10 -6.08 1.64 -22.00
CA ASP A 10 -6.35 2.05 -23.39
C ASP A 10 -5.42 3.17 -23.84
N PHE A 11 -5.16 4.15 -22.97
CA PHE A 11 -4.15 5.19 -23.21
C PHE A 11 -2.76 4.60 -23.49
N CYS A 12 -2.28 3.68 -22.64
CA CYS A 12 -0.99 3.02 -22.82
C CYS A 12 -0.96 2.13 -24.08
N LYS A 13 -2.07 1.44 -24.38
CA LYS A 13 -2.23 0.59 -25.57
C LYS A 13 -2.19 1.41 -26.86
N ASN A 14 -2.86 2.56 -26.90
CA ASN A 14 -2.80 3.46 -28.04
C ASN A 14 -1.40 4.03 -28.26
N SER A 15 -0.66 4.29 -27.17
CA SER A 15 0.73 4.76 -27.27
C SER A 15 1.72 3.67 -27.69
N LYS A 16 1.53 2.42 -27.23
CA LYS A 16 2.45 1.31 -27.51
C LYS A 16 1.69 -0.01 -27.74
N PRO A 17 1.06 -0.20 -28.92
CA PRO A 17 0.11 -1.31 -29.15
C PRO A 17 0.68 -2.70 -28.91
N ASN A 18 1.94 -2.92 -29.30
CA ASN A 18 2.59 -4.23 -29.20
C ASN A 18 3.05 -4.58 -27.79
N ASN A 19 3.23 -3.59 -26.91
CA ASN A 19 3.63 -3.84 -25.52
C ASN A 19 3.16 -2.69 -24.60
N PRO A 20 1.84 -2.62 -24.30
CA PRO A 20 1.27 -1.52 -23.53
C PRO A 20 1.88 -1.42 -22.13
N THR A 21 2.32 -2.55 -21.54
CA THR A 21 2.94 -2.55 -20.20
C THR A 21 4.23 -1.74 -20.12
N GLN A 22 4.90 -1.52 -21.26
CA GLN A 22 6.16 -0.78 -21.37
C GLN A 22 5.96 0.62 -21.96
N ALA A 23 4.73 1.16 -21.98
CA ALA A 23 4.43 2.47 -22.54
C ALA A 23 5.11 3.62 -21.78
N LEU A 24 5.37 3.44 -20.48
CA LEU A 24 5.98 4.45 -19.60
C LEU A 24 7.45 4.17 -19.28
N LYS A 25 8.08 3.21 -19.97
CA LYS A 25 9.45 2.76 -19.64
C LYS A 25 10.47 3.91 -19.70
N ASP A 26 10.28 4.85 -20.62
CA ASP A 26 11.17 6.00 -20.82
C ASP A 26 11.24 6.93 -19.60
N ILE A 27 10.19 6.95 -18.77
CA ILE A 27 10.19 7.69 -17.49
C ILE A 27 10.52 6.78 -16.30
N GLY A 28 10.81 5.51 -16.54
CA GLY A 28 11.17 4.53 -15.51
C GLY A 28 9.98 3.85 -14.84
N LEU A 29 8.79 3.91 -15.44
CA LEU A 29 7.60 3.20 -14.94
C LEU A 29 7.19 2.05 -15.87
N ILE A 30 6.69 0.97 -15.28
CA ILE A 30 6.16 -0.21 -15.98
C ILE A 30 4.81 -0.56 -15.37
N LEU A 31 3.81 -0.84 -16.21
CA LEU A 31 2.51 -1.33 -15.74
C LEU A 31 2.64 -2.80 -15.35
N VAL A 32 2.17 -3.12 -14.15
CA VAL A 32 2.31 -4.45 -13.52
C VAL A 32 1.04 -4.84 -12.77
N GLY A 33 1.01 -6.03 -12.17
CA GLY A 33 -0.07 -6.44 -11.28
C GLY A 33 -1.33 -6.76 -12.09
N PRO A 34 -2.49 -6.12 -11.82
CA PRO A 34 -3.69 -6.36 -12.62
C PRO A 34 -3.52 -6.00 -14.10
N TYR A 35 -2.56 -5.15 -14.48
CA TYR A 35 -2.23 -4.92 -15.89
C TYR A 35 -1.56 -6.13 -16.56
N ASP A 36 -0.88 -7.00 -15.81
CA ASP A 36 -0.31 -8.23 -16.35
C ASP A 36 -1.42 -9.19 -16.82
N VAL A 37 -2.61 -9.12 -16.21
CA VAL A 37 -3.82 -9.83 -16.66
C VAL A 37 -4.33 -9.25 -17.99
N LEU A 38 -4.48 -7.91 -18.10
CA LEU A 38 -4.90 -7.26 -19.35
C LEU A 38 -3.90 -7.47 -20.50
N ALA A 39 -2.62 -7.64 -20.17
CA ALA A 39 -1.56 -7.97 -21.12
C ALA A 39 -1.53 -9.45 -21.54
N GLY A 40 -2.44 -10.29 -21.00
CA GLY A 40 -2.50 -11.72 -21.31
C GLY A 40 -1.35 -12.55 -20.71
N LYS A 41 -0.57 -12.01 -19.76
CA LYS A 41 0.58 -12.72 -19.19
C LYS A 41 0.19 -13.87 -18.26
N PHE A 42 -1.07 -13.91 -17.83
CA PHE A 42 -1.61 -14.99 -17.00
C PHE A 42 -2.26 -16.13 -17.78
N ILE A 43 -2.22 -16.09 -19.12
CA ILE A 43 -2.65 -17.22 -19.95
C ILE A 43 -1.76 -18.42 -19.59
N ASN A 44 -2.37 -19.54 -19.21
CA ASN A 44 -1.69 -20.78 -18.79
C ASN A 44 -0.84 -20.69 -17.50
N VAL A 45 -1.01 -19.64 -16.69
CA VAL A 45 -0.36 -19.56 -15.38
C VAL A 45 -1.24 -20.27 -14.35
N ASN A 46 -0.80 -21.43 -13.88
CA ASN A 46 -1.46 -22.19 -12.81
C ASN A 46 -0.63 -22.08 -11.51
N LYS A 47 -1.11 -21.29 -10.56
CA LYS A 47 -0.52 -21.09 -9.23
C LYS A 47 -1.58 -21.30 -8.16
N ARG A 48 -1.18 -21.42 -6.90
CA ARG A 48 -2.16 -21.45 -5.79
C ARG A 48 -2.76 -20.06 -5.61
N ASP A 49 -4.03 -19.97 -5.20
CA ASP A 49 -4.76 -18.70 -5.00
C ASP A 49 -3.95 -17.66 -4.22
N LYS A 50 -3.30 -18.08 -3.12
CA LYS A 50 -2.46 -17.21 -2.27
C LYS A 50 -1.28 -16.57 -3.01
N GLU A 51 -0.77 -17.19 -4.07
CA GLU A 51 0.34 -16.65 -4.85
C GLU A 51 -0.11 -15.45 -5.69
N TYR A 52 -1.34 -15.46 -6.22
CA TYR A 52 -1.88 -14.31 -6.94
C TYR A 52 -2.06 -13.08 -6.03
N LEU A 53 -2.37 -13.29 -4.75
CA LEU A 53 -2.54 -12.21 -3.75
C LEU A 53 -1.24 -11.44 -3.44
N ILE A 54 -0.09 -12.05 -3.74
CA ILE A 54 1.25 -11.47 -3.51
C ILE A 54 1.96 -11.08 -4.81
N HIS A 55 1.29 -11.20 -5.97
CA HIS A 55 1.83 -10.73 -7.24
C HIS A 55 2.09 -9.21 -7.19
N TRP A 56 3.35 -8.80 -7.30
CA TRP A 56 3.79 -7.40 -7.15
C TRP A 56 3.47 -6.75 -5.80
N ARG A 57 3.28 -7.56 -4.75
CA ARG A 57 3.14 -7.06 -3.38
C ARG A 57 4.52 -6.85 -2.76
N TYR A 58 4.89 -5.61 -2.51
CA TYR A 58 6.16 -5.25 -1.88
C TYR A 58 6.15 -5.51 -0.39
N TYR A 59 7.35 -5.60 0.19
CA TYR A 59 7.57 -6.00 1.59
C TYR A 59 6.71 -5.23 2.60
N HIS A 60 6.52 -3.92 2.40
CA HIS A 60 5.77 -3.07 3.34
C HIS A 60 4.30 -2.85 2.95
N ASP A 61 3.82 -3.44 1.85
CA ASP A 61 2.48 -3.18 1.35
C ASP A 61 1.42 -3.77 2.28
N PRO A 62 0.55 -2.94 2.89
CA PRO A 62 -0.58 -3.44 3.64
C PRO A 62 -1.62 -4.06 2.68
N PRO A 63 -2.55 -4.89 3.16
CA PRO A 63 -3.58 -5.52 2.32
C PRO A 63 -4.38 -4.56 1.43
N GLU A 64 -4.60 -3.33 1.91
CA GLU A 64 -5.31 -2.23 1.27
C GLU A 64 -4.63 -1.74 -0.02
N PHE A 65 -3.32 -1.95 -0.11
CA PHE A 65 -2.50 -1.43 -1.18
C PHE A 65 -2.29 -2.49 -2.26
N GLN A 66 -2.63 -2.14 -3.50
CA GLN A 66 -2.50 -3.00 -4.68
C GLN A 66 -1.67 -2.30 -5.74
N THR A 67 -0.42 -2.74 -5.89
CA THR A 67 0.53 -2.23 -6.88
C THR A 67 0.00 -2.37 -8.31
N VAL A 68 0.11 -1.29 -9.08
CA VAL A 68 -0.23 -1.26 -10.52
C VAL A 68 0.87 -0.65 -11.39
N LEU A 69 1.80 0.09 -10.80
CA LEU A 69 2.99 0.61 -11.49
C LEU A 69 4.23 0.27 -10.69
N LYS A 70 5.23 -0.29 -11.37
CA LYS A 70 6.58 -0.51 -10.85
C LYS A 70 7.51 0.58 -11.35
N GLY A 71 8.36 1.10 -10.46
CA GLY A 71 9.44 2.03 -10.76
C GLY A 71 10.83 1.37 -10.71
N ASP A 72 11.81 2.13 -10.18
CA ASP A 72 13.20 1.70 -10.09
C ASP A 72 13.43 0.65 -9.00
N ASP A 73 14.30 -0.32 -9.29
CA ASP A 73 14.61 -1.42 -8.37
C ASP A 73 15.53 -1.00 -7.21
N LYS A 74 16.26 0.12 -7.37
CA LYS A 74 17.20 0.60 -6.34
C LYS A 74 16.45 1.03 -5.09
N SER A 75 15.42 1.86 -5.26
CA SER A 75 14.57 2.30 -4.16
C SER A 75 13.39 1.36 -3.92
N GLY A 76 13.06 0.51 -4.90
CA GLY A 76 11.82 -0.25 -4.90
C GLY A 76 10.61 0.67 -5.05
N TYR A 77 10.72 1.73 -5.85
CA TYR A 77 9.63 2.67 -6.08
C TYR A 77 8.48 1.97 -6.79
N HIS A 78 7.27 2.18 -6.33
CA HIS A 78 6.07 1.66 -6.97
C HIS A 78 4.83 2.46 -6.56
N ILE A 79 3.76 2.36 -7.35
CA ILE A 79 2.48 3.04 -7.15
C ILE A 79 1.37 2.01 -7.19
N GLY A 80 0.41 2.13 -6.27
CA GLY A 80 -0.71 1.23 -6.13
C GLY A 80 -1.99 1.94 -5.74
N TYR A 81 -3.12 1.29 -6.02
CA TYR A 81 -4.42 1.71 -5.51
C TYR A 81 -4.54 1.39 -4.02
N PHE A 82 -5.11 2.30 -3.26
CA PHE A 82 -5.40 2.12 -1.84
C PHE A 82 -6.91 2.02 -1.62
N ARG A 83 -7.37 0.98 -0.91
CA ARG A 83 -8.79 0.76 -0.58
C ARG A 83 -8.97 0.68 0.93
N ASP A 84 -9.91 1.43 1.50
CA ASP A 84 -10.21 1.28 2.93
C ASP A 84 -11.00 -0.02 3.23
N SER A 85 -11.72 -0.56 2.24
CA SER A 85 -12.50 -1.79 2.31
C SER A 85 -12.34 -2.59 1.01
N PRO A 86 -12.29 -3.93 1.04
CA PRO A 86 -12.13 -4.73 -0.18
C PRO A 86 -13.31 -4.62 -1.14
N GLU A 87 -14.52 -4.36 -0.63
CA GLU A 87 -15.75 -4.22 -1.41
C GLU A 87 -15.93 -2.82 -2.01
N GLU A 88 -15.08 -1.85 -1.63
CA GLU A 88 -15.14 -0.48 -2.11
C GLU A 88 -14.14 -0.22 -3.24
N LEU A 89 -14.43 0.80 -4.05
CA LEU A 89 -13.46 1.32 -5.01
C LEU A 89 -12.27 1.97 -4.28
N PRO A 90 -11.08 2.00 -4.90
CA PRO A 90 -9.94 2.73 -4.35
C PRO A 90 -10.27 4.19 -4.02
N VAL A 91 -9.78 4.67 -2.89
CA VAL A 91 -9.96 6.06 -2.44
C VAL A 91 -8.94 7.01 -3.08
N PHE A 92 -7.78 6.48 -3.44
CA PHE A 92 -6.69 7.17 -4.16
C PHE A 92 -5.62 6.17 -4.60
N LEU A 93 -4.60 6.65 -5.30
CA LEU A 93 -3.34 5.94 -5.42
C LEU A 93 -2.35 6.45 -4.38
N ALA A 94 -1.40 5.61 -4.02
CA ALA A 94 -0.25 5.99 -3.21
C ALA A 94 1.04 5.40 -3.80
N SER A 95 2.17 5.98 -3.44
CA SER A 95 3.50 5.48 -3.78
C SER A 95 4.29 5.09 -2.55
N ASN A 96 5.21 4.13 -2.70
CA ASN A 96 6.20 3.76 -1.70
C ASN A 96 7.55 3.48 -2.35
N SER A 97 8.62 3.59 -1.55
CA SER A 97 9.96 3.10 -1.89
C SER A 97 10.32 1.99 -0.90
N ALA A 98 10.08 0.73 -1.28
CA ALA A 98 10.10 -0.40 -0.36
C ALA A 98 11.48 -0.67 0.26
N ASN A 99 12.57 -0.23 -0.38
CA ASN A 99 13.93 -0.37 0.16
C ASN A 99 14.30 0.78 1.12
N LYS A 100 13.42 1.76 1.34
CA LYS A 100 13.63 2.86 2.28
C LYS A 100 12.89 2.64 3.60
N ASN A 101 11.57 2.46 3.54
CA ASN A 101 10.69 2.27 4.70
C ASN A 101 9.25 1.94 4.23
N GLY A 102 8.34 1.67 5.18
CA GLY A 102 6.92 1.44 4.91
C GLY A 102 6.03 2.69 4.80
N VAL A 103 6.58 3.89 4.59
CA VAL A 103 5.77 5.12 4.46
C VAL A 103 5.12 5.20 3.08
N LEU A 104 3.81 5.40 3.04
CA LEU A 104 3.04 5.62 1.83
C LEU A 104 2.80 7.12 1.61
N GLN A 105 2.97 7.59 0.37
CA GLN A 105 2.67 8.95 -0.05
C GLN A 105 1.45 8.96 -0.97
N GLN A 106 0.45 9.80 -0.70
CA GLN A 106 -0.73 9.92 -1.57
C GLN A 106 -0.37 10.52 -2.94
N MET A 107 -1.00 9.99 -4.00
CA MET A 107 -0.71 10.26 -5.41
C MET A 107 -1.99 10.57 -6.20
N GLY A 108 -2.89 11.41 -5.66
CA GLY A 108 -4.15 11.77 -6.33
C GLY A 108 -5.19 10.64 -6.38
N ALA A 109 -6.41 10.99 -6.79
CA ALA A 109 -7.57 10.11 -6.71
C ALA A 109 -7.67 9.09 -7.86
N ASN A 110 -6.85 9.21 -8.90
CA ASN A 110 -6.86 8.36 -10.09
C ASN A 110 -5.46 8.23 -10.69
N ILE A 111 -5.26 7.22 -11.54
CA ILE A 111 -3.94 6.87 -12.04
C ILE A 111 -3.33 7.93 -12.99
N PHE A 112 -4.16 8.69 -13.71
CA PHE A 112 -3.67 9.81 -14.53
C PHE A 112 -3.09 10.91 -13.65
N ALA A 113 -3.76 11.26 -12.55
CA ALA A 113 -3.27 12.19 -11.54
C ALA A 113 -1.95 11.66 -10.94
N ALA A 114 -1.91 10.39 -10.51
CA ALA A 114 -0.72 9.77 -9.94
C ALA A 114 0.50 9.87 -10.85
N VAL A 115 0.35 9.54 -12.13
CA VAL A 115 1.44 9.61 -13.09
C VAL A 115 1.82 11.05 -13.39
N ASN A 116 0.87 11.98 -13.46
CA ASN A 116 1.18 13.41 -13.62
C ASN A 116 1.98 13.97 -12.43
N ILE A 117 1.60 13.62 -11.20
CA ILE A 117 2.32 14.01 -9.97
C ILE A 117 3.73 13.42 -9.97
N TYR A 118 3.86 12.13 -10.30
CA TYR A 118 5.16 11.47 -10.45
C TYR A 118 6.05 12.21 -11.47
N LEU A 119 5.49 12.64 -12.61
CA LEU A 119 6.23 13.40 -13.62
C LEU A 119 6.67 14.77 -13.11
N GLU A 120 5.83 15.49 -12.37
CA GLU A 120 6.22 16.77 -11.77
C GLU A 120 7.36 16.61 -10.75
N ASP A 121 7.34 15.54 -9.95
CA ASP A 121 8.44 15.23 -9.03
C ASP A 121 9.71 14.78 -9.78
N LEU A 122 9.55 13.96 -10.82
CA LEU A 122 10.67 13.51 -11.66
C LEU A 122 11.34 14.70 -12.37
N LYS A 123 10.60 15.72 -12.79
CA LYS A 123 11.19 16.96 -13.34
C LYS A 123 12.07 17.68 -12.32
N LYS A 124 11.67 17.72 -11.04
CA LYS A 124 12.47 18.36 -9.98
C LYS A 124 13.81 17.69 -9.77
N SER A 125 13.93 16.40 -10.12
CA SER A 125 15.22 15.68 -10.07
C SER A 125 16.24 16.20 -11.10
N GLY A 126 15.78 16.88 -12.15
CA GLY A 126 16.65 17.50 -13.15
C GLY A 126 17.34 16.53 -14.11
N ASP A 127 16.94 15.25 -14.15
CA ASP A 127 17.54 14.23 -15.03
C ASP A 127 17.49 14.66 -16.51
N PRO A 128 18.65 15.04 -17.13
CA PRO A 128 18.67 15.56 -18.50
C PRO A 128 18.22 14.52 -19.53
N PHE A 129 18.45 13.23 -19.27
CA PHE A 129 18.14 12.14 -20.19
C PHE A 129 16.64 11.88 -20.28
N LYS A 130 15.88 12.21 -19.22
CA LYS A 130 14.43 12.01 -19.17
C LYS A 130 13.63 13.25 -19.53
N LYS A 131 14.24 14.44 -19.54
CA LYS A 131 13.53 15.73 -19.70
C LYS A 131 12.58 15.76 -20.90
N MET A 132 13.03 15.28 -22.06
CA MET A 132 12.19 15.22 -23.27
C MET A 132 11.02 14.24 -23.12
N HIS A 133 11.29 13.03 -22.62
CA HIS A 133 10.27 11.99 -22.41
C HIS A 133 9.23 12.42 -21.39
N ILE A 134 9.65 13.08 -20.31
CA ILE A 134 8.77 13.64 -19.28
C ILE A 134 7.81 14.65 -19.92
N GLY A 135 8.32 15.63 -20.66
CA GLY A 135 7.49 16.65 -21.31
C GLY A 135 6.46 16.04 -22.29
N ARG A 136 6.90 15.07 -23.11
CA ARG A 136 6.04 14.38 -24.08
C ARG A 136 4.92 13.60 -23.41
N ILE A 137 5.26 12.75 -22.43
CA ILE A 137 4.26 11.91 -21.74
C ILE A 137 3.30 12.79 -20.95
N GLN A 138 3.80 13.81 -20.26
CA GLN A 138 2.95 14.68 -19.48
C GLN A 138 1.94 15.44 -20.34
N THR A 139 2.37 15.97 -21.49
CA THR A 139 1.46 16.63 -22.44
C THR A 139 0.36 15.67 -22.89
N SER A 140 0.73 14.40 -23.15
CA SER A 140 -0.21 13.37 -23.57
C SER A 140 -1.21 13.01 -22.45
N ILE A 141 -0.75 12.91 -21.20
CA ILE A 141 -1.61 12.67 -20.03
C ILE A 141 -2.58 13.84 -19.82
N LYS A 142 -2.12 15.09 -19.90
CA LYS A 142 -2.98 16.28 -19.72
C LYS A 142 -4.06 16.34 -20.79
N LYS A 143 -3.69 16.14 -22.06
CA LYS A 143 -4.66 16.10 -23.18
C LYS A 143 -5.69 14.99 -23.02
N GLU A 144 -5.26 13.79 -22.61
CA GLU A 144 -6.18 12.68 -22.42
C GLU A 144 -7.09 12.88 -21.20
N ALA A 145 -6.57 13.43 -20.11
CA ALA A 145 -7.35 13.79 -18.93
C ALA A 145 -8.40 14.86 -19.25
N GLU A 146 -8.06 15.89 -20.03
CA GLU A 146 -9.03 16.88 -20.53
C GLU A 146 -10.14 16.22 -21.36
N ARG A 147 -9.77 15.35 -22.32
CA ARG A 147 -10.72 14.61 -23.16
C ARG A 147 -11.68 13.74 -22.34
N LEU A 148 -11.15 13.07 -21.32
CA LEU A 148 -11.89 12.16 -20.44
C LEU A 148 -12.53 12.85 -19.22
N LYS A 149 -12.31 14.16 -19.05
CA LYS A 149 -12.73 14.95 -17.88
C LYS A 149 -12.23 14.38 -16.55
N ILE A 150 -10.96 13.98 -16.51
CA ILE A 150 -10.29 13.42 -15.33
C ILE A 150 -9.58 14.54 -14.57
N ASP A 151 -9.80 14.62 -13.26
CA ASP A 151 -9.09 15.54 -12.37
C ASP A 151 -7.64 15.08 -12.15
N LEU A 152 -6.66 15.96 -12.37
CA LEU A 152 -5.23 15.69 -12.15
C LEU A 152 -4.70 16.26 -10.82
N SER A 153 -5.58 16.72 -9.94
CA SER A 153 -5.21 17.29 -8.64
C SER A 153 -4.55 16.26 -7.72
N LEU A 154 -3.60 16.74 -6.90
CA LEU A 154 -2.98 15.93 -5.85
C LEU A 154 -4.00 15.52 -4.77
N ARG A 155 -4.99 16.39 -4.51
CA ARG A 155 -5.96 16.23 -3.45
C ARG A 155 -7.35 16.65 -3.92
N THR A 156 -8.30 15.72 -3.85
CA THR A 156 -9.71 15.94 -4.19
C THR A 156 -10.58 16.08 -2.96
N ASP A 157 -11.82 16.56 -3.13
CA ASP A 157 -12.80 16.67 -2.05
C ASP A 157 -13.13 15.30 -1.42
N SER A 158 -13.10 14.22 -2.21
CA SER A 158 -13.30 12.86 -1.69
C SER A 158 -12.16 12.45 -0.75
N MET A 159 -10.91 12.78 -1.08
CA MET A 159 -9.74 12.53 -0.24
C MET A 159 -9.79 13.38 1.04
N VAL A 160 -10.21 14.65 0.94
CA VAL A 160 -10.46 15.52 2.11
C VAL A 160 -11.59 14.97 2.98
N SER A 161 -12.62 14.38 2.38
CA SER A 161 -13.73 13.79 3.12
C SER A 161 -13.33 12.50 3.83
N ARG A 162 -12.49 11.67 3.19
CA ARG A 162 -11.88 10.49 3.82
C ARG A 162 -11.01 10.87 5.01
N GLU A 163 -10.23 11.95 4.89
CA GLU A 163 -9.36 12.45 5.97
C GLU A 163 -10.11 12.63 7.30
N LYS A 164 -11.36 13.11 7.26
CA LYS A 164 -12.22 13.31 8.43
C LYS A 164 -12.69 12.01 9.11
N LYS A 165 -12.52 10.87 8.42
CA LYS A 165 -12.90 9.52 8.89
C LYS A 165 -11.69 8.72 9.41
N ILE A 166 -10.48 9.25 9.30
CA ILE A 166 -9.27 8.57 9.79
C ILE A 166 -9.35 8.49 11.32
N VAL A 167 -9.18 7.29 11.87
CA VAL A 167 -9.13 7.06 13.32
C VAL A 167 -7.72 7.19 13.89
N THR A 168 -6.70 6.82 13.12
CA THR A 168 -5.28 6.96 13.50
C THR A 168 -4.37 7.00 12.27
N ARG A 169 -3.17 7.59 12.43
CA ARG A 169 -2.09 7.47 11.46
C ARG A 169 -1.01 6.55 12.00
N THR A 170 -0.91 5.39 11.37
CA THR A 170 0.10 4.36 11.66
C THR A 170 1.48 4.78 11.11
N PHE A 171 2.47 3.91 11.23
CA PHE A 171 3.82 4.12 10.69
C PHE A 171 3.85 4.33 9.18
N ASN A 172 2.86 3.78 8.44
CA ASN A 172 2.75 3.98 7.00
C ASN A 172 2.23 5.38 6.60
N LYS A 173 1.79 6.18 7.58
CA LYS A 173 1.27 7.55 7.45
C LYS A 173 0.01 7.72 6.62
N ILE A 174 -0.58 6.69 6.03
CA ILE A 174 -1.70 6.81 5.08
C ILE A 174 -3.05 7.09 5.77
N GLY A 175 -3.15 6.75 7.06
CA GLY A 175 -4.34 6.87 7.88
C GLY A 175 -5.25 5.66 7.76
N LEU A 176 -5.70 5.13 8.90
CA LEU A 176 -6.61 3.99 8.99
C LEU A 176 -8.06 4.48 9.06
N VAL A 177 -8.95 3.85 8.29
CA VAL A 177 -10.40 4.07 8.33
C VAL A 177 -11.11 2.77 8.66
N VAL A 178 -11.82 2.77 9.79
CA VAL A 178 -12.69 1.70 10.25
C VAL A 178 -14.03 2.30 10.68
N PRO A 179 -15.11 1.50 10.78
CA PRO A 179 -16.33 1.94 11.43
C PRO A 179 -16.03 2.48 12.83
N TYR A 180 -16.38 3.74 13.09
CA TYR A 180 -16.14 4.38 14.38
C TYR A 180 -17.36 5.22 14.77
N ASN A 181 -17.96 4.88 15.92
CA ASN A 181 -19.08 5.61 16.46
C ASN A 181 -18.56 6.69 17.43
N LYS A 182 -18.59 7.94 16.99
CA LYS A 182 -18.13 9.09 17.79
C LYS A 182 -18.90 9.31 19.09
N LYS A 183 -20.16 8.85 19.19
CA LYS A 183 -20.98 9.03 20.40
C LYS A 183 -20.62 8.03 21.48
N THR A 184 -20.42 6.77 21.10
CA THR A 184 -20.07 5.69 22.03
C THR A 184 -18.56 5.50 22.15
N GLN A 185 -17.77 6.19 21.32
CA GLN A 185 -16.33 6.03 21.16
C GLN A 185 -15.91 4.59 20.81
N GLN A 186 -16.80 3.83 20.16
CA GLN A 186 -16.57 2.43 19.81
C GLN A 186 -16.08 2.26 18.37
N GLY A 187 -15.19 1.30 18.16
CA GLY A 187 -14.58 0.91 16.89
C GLY A 187 -13.06 1.11 16.86
N TYR A 188 -12.53 1.95 17.74
CA TYR A 188 -11.11 2.25 17.84
C TYR A 188 -10.73 2.86 19.20
N ARG A 189 -9.64 2.37 19.78
CA ARG A 189 -8.89 3.02 20.85
C ARG A 189 -7.38 2.99 20.58
N GLU A 190 -6.63 3.89 21.21
CA GLU A 190 -5.18 3.99 21.01
C GLU A 190 -4.43 2.77 21.56
N LEU A 191 -3.26 2.48 20.98
CA LEU A 191 -2.34 1.47 21.51
C LEU A 191 -1.76 1.90 22.88
N ALA A 192 -1.30 0.92 23.66
CA ALA A 192 -0.67 1.16 24.97
C ALA A 192 0.59 2.02 24.91
N LEU A 193 1.22 2.13 23.73
CA LEU A 193 2.39 2.94 23.46
C LEU A 193 2.12 3.85 22.27
N ASP A 194 2.66 5.07 22.35
CA ASP A 194 2.61 5.97 21.20
C ASP A 194 3.52 5.47 20.06
N ASN A 195 3.34 6.08 18.87
CA ASN A 195 4.09 5.66 17.68
C ASN A 195 5.61 5.76 17.84
N LYS A 196 6.13 6.72 18.61
CA LYS A 196 7.57 6.94 18.81
C LYS A 196 8.13 5.86 19.73
N GLN A 197 7.46 5.59 20.84
CA GLN A 197 7.82 4.56 21.80
C GLN A 197 7.77 3.17 21.17
N LEU A 198 6.69 2.87 20.44
CA LEU A 198 6.55 1.58 19.74
C LEU A 198 7.66 1.41 18.70
N ALA A 199 7.88 2.39 17.82
CA ALA A 199 8.94 2.31 16.81
C ALA A 199 10.32 2.09 17.42
N HIS A 200 10.63 2.78 18.52
CA HIS A 200 11.88 2.62 19.26
C HIS A 200 12.06 1.20 19.80
N LEU A 201 11.02 0.62 20.39
CA LEU A 201 11.07 -0.77 20.89
C LEU A 201 11.20 -1.78 19.76
N LEU A 202 10.46 -1.62 18.66
CA LEU A 202 10.58 -2.51 17.49
C LEU A 202 11.99 -2.44 16.87
N THR A 203 12.59 -1.24 16.81
CA THR A 203 13.97 -1.07 16.32
C THR A 203 14.97 -1.76 17.23
N LYS A 204 14.82 -1.64 18.56
CA LYS A 204 15.67 -2.35 19.53
C LYS A 204 15.53 -3.86 19.42
N LEU A 205 14.31 -4.36 19.21
CA LEU A 205 14.02 -5.79 19.03
C LEU A 205 14.65 -6.34 17.74
N GLU A 206 14.54 -5.63 16.62
CA GLU A 206 15.10 -6.08 15.33
C GLU A 206 16.64 -6.06 15.33
N ASN A 207 17.26 -5.10 16.02
CA ASN A 207 18.72 -4.89 15.98
C ASN A 207 19.51 -5.63 17.06
N THR A 208 18.86 -6.44 17.91
CA THR A 208 19.53 -7.15 19.00
C THR A 208 19.67 -8.64 18.70
N ASP A 209 20.86 -9.18 18.93
CA ASP A 209 21.13 -10.62 18.88
C ASP A 209 21.15 -11.29 20.27
N ASP A 210 21.05 -10.50 21.35
CA ASP A 210 21.04 -10.99 22.73
C ASP A 210 19.64 -11.47 23.13
N GLU A 211 19.49 -12.78 23.34
CA GLU A 211 18.23 -13.41 23.73
C GLU A 211 17.63 -12.87 25.04
N LYS A 212 18.45 -12.44 26.01
CA LYS A 212 17.95 -11.81 27.24
C LYS A 212 17.35 -10.44 26.93
N GLN A 213 18.00 -9.66 26.06
CA GLN A 213 17.48 -8.36 25.63
C GLN A 213 16.22 -8.51 24.76
N LYS A 214 16.19 -9.49 23.84
CA LYS A 214 14.97 -9.83 23.07
C LYS A 214 13.81 -10.12 24.02
N THR A 215 14.02 -10.98 25.01
CA THR A 215 13.01 -11.31 26.02
C THR A 215 12.54 -10.05 26.77
N ASN A 216 13.46 -9.19 27.19
CA ASN A 216 13.14 -7.94 27.86
C ASN A 216 12.32 -6.96 26.99
N TYR A 217 12.65 -6.83 25.70
CA TYR A 217 11.88 -5.98 24.78
C TYR A 217 10.50 -6.56 24.48
N LEU A 218 10.39 -7.89 24.37
CA LEU A 218 9.09 -8.56 24.24
C LEU A 218 8.22 -8.35 25.48
N SER A 219 8.80 -8.42 26.69
CA SER A 219 8.06 -8.09 27.93
C SER A 219 7.57 -6.65 27.95
N GLN A 220 8.33 -5.70 27.39
CA GLN A 220 7.88 -4.30 27.27
C GLN A 220 6.78 -4.11 26.21
N LEU A 221 6.69 -5.00 25.22
CA LEU A 221 5.63 -5.01 24.21
C LEU A 221 4.38 -5.76 24.67
N GLU A 222 4.47 -6.58 25.72
CA GLU A 222 3.36 -7.39 26.24
C GLU A 222 2.10 -6.57 26.55
N PRO A 223 2.17 -5.39 27.21
CA PRO A 223 0.99 -4.54 27.40
C PRO A 223 0.33 -4.11 26.09
N VAL A 224 1.11 -3.85 25.03
CA VAL A 224 0.58 -3.50 23.71
C VAL A 224 -0.24 -4.67 23.16
N PHE A 225 0.25 -5.90 23.26
CA PHE A 225 -0.44 -7.08 22.75
C PHE A 225 -1.68 -7.42 23.57
N THR A 226 -1.56 -7.38 24.90
CA THR A 226 -2.65 -7.70 25.83
C THR A 226 -3.78 -6.70 25.67
N TYR A 227 -3.51 -5.39 25.68
CA TYR A 227 -4.55 -4.36 25.53
C TYR A 227 -5.15 -4.31 24.13
N THR A 228 -4.40 -4.67 23.08
CA THR A 228 -4.96 -4.82 21.73
C THR A 228 -5.94 -5.99 21.65
N SER A 229 -5.68 -7.08 22.38
CA SER A 229 -6.60 -8.23 22.44
C SER A 229 -7.89 -7.85 23.17
N ILE A 230 -7.79 -7.14 24.30
CA ILE A 230 -8.95 -6.59 25.02
C ILE A 230 -9.75 -5.64 24.13
N ALA A 231 -9.08 -4.73 23.40
CA ALA A 231 -9.73 -3.85 22.44
C ALA A 231 -10.49 -4.63 21.37
N THR A 232 -9.91 -5.73 20.88
CA THR A 232 -10.57 -6.62 19.91
C THR A 232 -11.86 -7.21 20.50
N ASP A 233 -11.81 -7.74 21.73
CA ASP A 233 -13.00 -8.32 22.40
C ASP A 233 -14.09 -7.26 22.66
N GLU A 234 -13.69 -6.01 22.90
CA GLU A 234 -14.59 -4.88 23.16
C GLU A 234 -15.04 -4.14 21.88
N CYS A 235 -14.86 -4.76 20.71
CA CYS A 235 -15.26 -4.25 19.39
C CYS A 235 -14.49 -3.02 18.87
N ASP A 236 -13.33 -2.72 19.44
CA ASP A 236 -12.40 -1.69 18.95
C ASP A 236 -11.40 -2.27 17.94
N PHE A 237 -11.94 -2.85 16.86
CA PHE A 237 -11.16 -3.61 15.88
C PHE A 237 -10.07 -2.80 15.16
N GLY A 238 -10.22 -1.47 15.10
CA GLY A 238 -9.20 -0.59 14.53
C GLY A 238 -7.85 -0.67 15.25
N THR A 239 -7.85 -0.96 16.54
CA THR A 239 -6.62 -1.06 17.36
C THR A 239 -5.75 -2.23 16.91
N GLY A 240 -6.37 -3.39 16.64
CA GLY A 240 -5.66 -4.56 16.13
C GLY A 240 -5.09 -4.35 14.73
N ILE A 241 -5.83 -3.66 13.85
CA ILE A 241 -5.35 -3.32 12.51
C ILE A 241 -4.19 -2.33 12.58
N GLU A 242 -4.26 -1.31 13.45
CA GLU A 242 -3.17 -0.37 13.69
C GLU A 242 -1.88 -1.09 14.09
N LEU A 243 -1.94 -2.00 15.07
CA LEU A 243 -0.77 -2.75 15.51
C LEU A 243 -0.16 -3.58 14.37
N GLY A 244 -0.99 -4.32 13.63
CA GLY A 244 -0.53 -5.11 12.48
C GLY A 244 0.12 -4.25 11.40
N TRP A 245 -0.49 -3.11 11.05
CA TRP A 245 0.08 -2.15 10.09
C TRP A 245 1.40 -1.56 10.59
N ASN A 246 1.51 -1.22 11.88
CA ASN A 246 2.73 -0.69 12.46
C ASN A 246 3.89 -1.69 12.36
N ILE A 247 3.65 -2.97 12.72
CA ILE A 247 4.65 -4.03 12.58
C ILE A 247 5.05 -4.22 11.11
N MET A 248 4.08 -4.26 10.19
CA MET A 248 4.36 -4.39 8.76
C MET A 248 5.17 -3.21 8.21
N ALA A 249 4.76 -1.98 8.50
CA ALA A 249 5.43 -0.78 8.01
C ALA A 249 6.84 -0.60 8.61
N HIS A 250 7.07 -1.04 9.85
CA HIS A 250 8.41 -1.13 10.43
C HIS A 250 9.26 -2.20 9.74
N GLY A 251 8.69 -3.39 9.54
CA GLY A 251 9.37 -4.51 8.89
C GLY A 251 10.13 -5.45 9.82
N VAL A 252 9.85 -5.40 11.13
CA VAL A 252 10.42 -6.31 12.13
C VAL A 252 9.87 -7.72 11.94
N SER A 253 10.68 -8.59 11.37
CA SER A 253 10.22 -9.91 10.86
C SER A 253 9.92 -10.91 11.97
N SER A 254 10.55 -10.77 13.14
CA SER A 254 10.29 -11.60 14.32
C SER A 254 8.86 -11.49 14.84
N LEU A 255 8.12 -10.46 14.43
CA LEU A 255 6.72 -10.24 14.80
C LEU A 255 5.73 -10.44 13.64
N ASP A 256 6.14 -11.02 12.51
CA ASP A 256 5.23 -11.27 11.37
C ASP A 256 4.03 -12.15 11.77
N SER A 257 4.23 -13.15 12.63
CA SER A 257 3.14 -13.98 13.17
C SER A 257 2.16 -13.19 14.04
N THR A 258 2.67 -12.22 14.81
CA THR A 258 1.87 -11.34 15.65
C THR A 258 1.04 -10.38 14.79
N ALA A 259 1.65 -9.77 13.78
CA ALA A 259 0.95 -8.94 12.80
C ALA A 259 -0.16 -9.74 12.10
N LEU A 260 0.15 -10.97 11.66
CA LEU A 260 -0.81 -11.83 10.98
C LEU A 260 -2.01 -12.14 11.87
N ARG A 261 -1.77 -12.50 13.13
CA ARG A 261 -2.84 -12.79 14.09
C ARG A 261 -3.80 -11.60 14.21
N PHE A 262 -3.29 -10.40 14.51
CA PHE A 262 -4.14 -9.24 14.73
C PHE A 262 -4.85 -8.78 13.45
N LEU A 263 -4.17 -8.79 12.29
CA LEU A 263 -4.80 -8.43 11.02
C LEU A 263 -5.91 -9.43 10.65
N SER A 264 -5.64 -10.74 10.72
CA SER A 264 -6.62 -11.75 10.32
C SER A 264 -7.89 -11.68 11.16
N ILE A 265 -7.75 -11.59 12.49
CA ILE A 265 -8.89 -11.51 13.41
C ILE A 265 -9.69 -10.23 13.17
N ASN A 266 -9.03 -9.07 13.16
CA ASN A 266 -9.73 -7.80 13.11
C ASN A 266 -10.31 -7.47 11.73
N TYR A 267 -9.67 -7.90 10.64
CA TYR A 267 -10.31 -7.84 9.32
C TYR A 267 -11.51 -8.78 9.23
N GLY A 268 -11.43 -9.99 9.79
CA GLY A 268 -12.57 -10.91 9.85
C GLY A 268 -13.76 -10.31 10.60
N LEU A 269 -13.51 -9.71 11.77
CA LEU A 269 -14.55 -9.07 12.58
C LEU A 269 -15.15 -7.82 11.91
N LEU A 270 -14.42 -7.17 11.00
CA LEU A 270 -14.92 -6.08 10.16
C LEU A 270 -15.58 -6.53 8.85
N ASN A 271 -15.75 -7.83 8.61
CA ASN A 271 -16.21 -8.41 7.34
C ASN A 271 -15.34 -7.94 6.15
N ARG A 272 -14.01 -7.96 6.35
CA ARG A 272 -12.98 -7.64 5.36
C ARG A 272 -12.10 -8.86 5.08
N GLU A 273 -12.70 -10.04 4.93
CA GLU A 273 -12.03 -11.34 4.81
C GLU A 273 -10.99 -11.38 3.68
N THR A 274 -11.24 -10.65 2.59
CA THR A 274 -10.27 -10.50 1.49
C THR A 274 -8.94 -9.91 1.98
N PHE A 275 -8.97 -8.91 2.86
CA PHE A 275 -7.76 -8.35 3.45
C PHE A 275 -7.08 -9.32 4.44
N ALA A 276 -7.85 -10.11 5.19
CA ALA A 276 -7.31 -11.17 6.04
C ALA A 276 -6.53 -12.21 5.21
N LYS A 277 -7.11 -12.70 4.10
CA LYS A 277 -6.46 -13.65 3.17
C LYS A 277 -5.20 -13.08 2.53
N ILE A 278 -5.22 -11.79 2.18
CA ILE A 278 -4.04 -11.10 1.65
C ILE A 278 -2.95 -11.00 2.71
N ALA A 279 -3.29 -10.63 3.95
CA ALA A 279 -2.35 -10.57 5.07
C ALA A 279 -1.72 -11.95 5.32
N GLU A 280 -2.51 -13.01 5.32
CA GLU A 280 -2.04 -14.39 5.45
C GLU A 280 -1.05 -14.76 4.35
N ALA A 281 -1.44 -14.58 3.08
CA ALA A 281 -0.59 -14.88 1.93
C ALA A 281 0.72 -14.08 1.95
N HIS A 282 0.65 -12.81 2.35
CA HIS A 282 1.81 -11.91 2.38
C HIS A 282 2.75 -12.25 3.53
N LEU A 283 2.26 -12.37 4.77
CA LEU A 283 3.10 -12.57 5.96
C LEU A 283 3.67 -13.99 6.05
N THR A 284 3.04 -14.99 5.41
CA THR A 284 3.65 -16.34 5.28
C THR A 284 4.70 -16.43 4.17
N ASN A 285 4.79 -15.47 3.26
CA ASN A 285 5.74 -15.47 2.14
C ASN A 285 6.22 -14.06 1.82
N ARG A 286 6.69 -13.36 2.85
CA ARG A 286 7.02 -11.94 2.80
C ARG A 286 8.40 -11.72 2.16
N LYS A 287 8.42 -11.34 0.88
CA LYS A 287 9.67 -11.22 0.10
C LYS A 287 10.22 -9.80 0.10
N LYS A 288 11.54 -9.66 0.28
CA LYS A 288 12.28 -8.41 0.06
C LYS A 288 12.72 -8.29 -1.41
N GLY A 289 12.97 -7.07 -1.86
CA GLY A 289 13.42 -6.76 -3.23
C GLY A 289 12.29 -6.57 -4.24
N CYS A 290 12.64 -6.51 -5.53
CA CYS A 290 11.72 -6.10 -6.60
C CYS A 290 11.35 -7.22 -7.59
N ARG A 291 11.80 -8.47 -7.34
CA ARG A 291 11.44 -9.65 -8.15
C ARG A 291 10.17 -10.29 -7.58
N LEU A 292 9.04 -9.62 -7.81
CA LEU A 292 7.75 -9.93 -7.17
C LEU A 292 6.69 -10.43 -8.15
N SER A 293 7.03 -10.55 -9.44
CA SER A 293 6.20 -11.29 -10.40
C SER A 293 6.09 -12.75 -9.98
N ILE A 294 4.90 -13.33 -10.12
CA ILE A 294 4.68 -14.79 -9.95
C ILE A 294 4.65 -15.53 -11.29
N ILE A 295 4.72 -14.75 -12.38
CA ILE A 295 4.86 -15.17 -13.77
C ILE A 295 6.35 -15.20 -14.09
#